data_AF-A0A453BA13-F1
#
_entry.id   AF-A0A453BA13-F1
#
_cell.length_a   1.000
_cell.length_b   1.000
_cell.length_c   1.000
_cell.angle_alpha   90.00
_cell.angle_beta   90.00
_cell.angle_gamma   90.00
#
_symmetry.space_group_name_H-M   'P 1'
#
loop_
_entity.id
_entity.type
_entity.pdbx_description
1 polymer ?
#
loop_
_entity_poly.entity_id
_entity_poly.type
_entity_poly.pdbx_seq_one_letter_code
_entity_poly.pdbx_strand_id
1 'polypeptide(L)'
;MVVTVKFLMAFYFCFSFLAEFRFLKRLILVHGRYSYNRTAFLSQYSFYKSLLICFIQILFSFVSGIAGTSLFNSVSLMAYNVFYTSIPVLTTVLDKDLSEKTVTQNPEILLYCQAGRLLNPSTFAGWFGRSLYHAIVVFLITIHAYANEKSEMEELSMVALSGSIWLQAFVVTLEMSSFTFLQFLAIWGNFAAFYVINLCISTIPTAGMYTIMFRLCRQPSYWITMLLISGVGMGPVLALKYFRYTYSPSAINILQKAERSRGPMYTLVNLESQLRSEQGNSTNSILTAPV
;
A
#
# COMPACT_ATOMS: atom_id res chain seq x y z
N MET A 1 49.36 -39.15 -9.48
CA MET A 1 48.68 -38.23 -10.43
C MET A 1 47.15 -38.28 -10.33
N VAL A 2 46.52 -39.46 -10.38
CA VAL A 2 45.04 -39.59 -10.36
C VAL A 2 44.38 -39.14 -9.03
N VAL A 3 45.04 -39.31 -7.89
CA VAL A 3 44.52 -38.90 -6.57
C VAL A 3 44.49 -37.37 -6.42
N THR A 4 45.51 -36.68 -6.92
CA THR A 4 45.62 -35.21 -6.86
C THR A 4 44.56 -34.54 -7.74
N VAL A 5 44.24 -35.11 -8.91
CA VAL A 5 43.21 -34.60 -9.81
C VAL A 5 41.80 -34.77 -9.22
N LYS A 6 41.51 -35.90 -8.56
CA LYS A 6 40.23 -36.08 -7.83
C LYS A 6 40.08 -35.12 -6.65
N PHE A 7 41.16 -34.85 -5.91
CA PHE A 7 41.13 -33.87 -4.82
C PHE A 7 40.91 -32.44 -5.33
N LEU A 8 41.59 -32.05 -6.41
CA LEU A 8 41.42 -30.73 -7.03
C LEU A 8 40.00 -30.54 -7.58
N MET A 9 39.42 -31.58 -8.19
CA MET A 9 38.06 -31.55 -8.74
C MET A 9 37.00 -31.47 -7.63
N ALA A 10 37.18 -32.19 -6.51
CA ALA A 10 36.30 -32.07 -5.35
C ALA A 10 36.40 -30.70 -4.67
N PHE A 11 37.60 -30.10 -4.63
CA PHE A 11 37.83 -28.77 -4.08
C PHE A 11 37.18 -27.68 -4.96
N TYR A 12 37.32 -27.76 -6.28
CA TYR A 12 36.63 -26.88 -7.22
C TYR A 12 35.11 -27.02 -7.13
N PHE A 13 34.59 -28.24 -7.05
CA PHE A 13 33.15 -28.48 -6.92
C PHE A 13 32.60 -27.90 -5.60
N CYS A 14 33.32 -28.08 -4.49
CA CYS A 14 32.96 -27.50 -3.19
C CYS A 14 32.98 -25.96 -3.23
N PHE A 15 33.99 -25.35 -3.85
CA PHE A 15 34.06 -23.89 -4.00
C PHE A 15 32.95 -23.31 -4.89
N SER A 16 32.63 -23.99 -6.00
CA SER A 16 31.48 -23.62 -6.84
C SER A 16 30.17 -23.76 -6.06
N PHE A 17 30.00 -24.85 -5.30
CA PHE A 17 28.81 -25.06 -4.48
C PHE A 17 28.70 -24.02 -3.36
N LEU A 18 29.81 -23.66 -2.70
CA LEU A 18 29.86 -22.60 -1.68
C LEU A 18 29.59 -21.21 -2.28
N ALA A 19 30.06 -20.95 -3.51
CA ALA A 19 29.76 -19.73 -4.24
C ALA A 19 28.27 -19.65 -4.60
N GLU A 20 27.68 -20.73 -5.12
CA GLU A 20 26.25 -20.84 -5.42
C GLU A 20 25.37 -20.75 -4.17
N PHE A 21 25.78 -21.35 -3.05
CA PHE A 21 25.07 -21.27 -1.78
C PHE A 21 25.09 -19.85 -1.19
N ARG A 22 26.19 -19.10 -1.41
CA ARG A 22 26.28 -17.68 -1.05
C ARG A 22 25.31 -16.82 -1.87
N PHE A 23 25.16 -17.11 -3.17
CA PHE A 23 24.17 -16.42 -4.01
C PHE A 23 22.73 -16.79 -3.61
N LEU A 24 22.47 -18.06 -3.28
CA LEU A 24 21.16 -18.52 -2.82
C LEU A 24 20.75 -17.85 -1.50
N LYS A 25 21.68 -17.72 -0.54
CA LYS A 25 21.44 -16.99 0.71
C LYS A 25 21.05 -15.54 0.44
N ARG A 26 21.78 -14.82 -0.42
CA ARG A 26 21.45 -13.42 -0.77
C ARG A 26 20.13 -13.33 -1.53
N LEU A 27 19.84 -14.26 -2.42
CA LEU A 27 18.61 -14.28 -3.21
C LEU A 27 17.37 -14.45 -2.32
N ILE A 28 17.35 -15.46 -1.46
CA ILE A 28 16.22 -15.73 -0.57
C ILE A 28 16.02 -14.59 0.43
N LEU A 29 17.10 -14.12 1.05
CA LEU A 29 17.02 -13.17 2.16
C LEU A 29 16.64 -11.77 1.68
N VAL A 30 17.23 -11.31 0.56
CA VAL A 30 16.97 -9.98 0.01
C VAL A 30 15.78 -9.99 -0.94
N HIS A 31 15.84 -10.79 -2.00
CA HIS A 31 14.81 -10.77 -3.05
C HIS A 31 13.53 -11.48 -2.60
N GLY A 32 13.64 -12.57 -1.82
CA GLY A 32 12.47 -13.25 -1.26
C GLY A 32 11.66 -12.35 -0.34
N ARG A 33 12.33 -11.61 0.57
CA ARG A 33 11.67 -10.62 1.43
C ARG A 33 11.00 -9.50 0.61
N TYR A 34 11.70 -8.90 -0.35
CA TYR A 34 11.11 -7.84 -1.18
C TYR A 34 9.91 -8.35 -1.95
N SER A 35 10.01 -9.53 -2.58
CA SER A 35 8.89 -10.14 -3.31
C SER A 35 7.68 -10.40 -2.40
N TYR A 36 7.91 -10.93 -1.20
CA TYR A 36 6.85 -11.17 -0.22
C TYR A 36 6.16 -9.87 0.23
N ASN A 37 6.93 -8.86 0.63
CA ASN A 37 6.38 -7.57 1.08
C ASN A 37 5.59 -6.86 -0.04
N ARG A 38 6.13 -6.84 -1.27
CA ARG A 38 5.49 -6.25 -2.44
C ARG A 38 4.20 -6.97 -2.79
N THR A 39 4.23 -8.30 -2.83
CA THR A 39 3.05 -9.12 -3.15
C THR A 39 1.97 -8.98 -2.08
N ALA A 40 2.35 -8.96 -0.80
CA ALA A 40 1.41 -8.79 0.30
C ALA A 40 0.73 -7.41 0.25
N PHE A 41 1.50 -6.34 0.07
CA PHE A 41 0.97 -4.99 -0.09
C PHE A 41 0.06 -4.89 -1.32
N LEU A 42 0.52 -5.43 -2.46
CA LEU A 42 -0.23 -5.40 -3.71
C LEU A 42 -1.58 -6.12 -3.58
N SER A 43 -1.58 -7.30 -2.98
CA SER A 43 -2.81 -8.07 -2.73
C SER A 43 -3.77 -7.25 -1.88
N GLN A 44 -3.33 -6.76 -0.71
CA GLN A 44 -4.15 -5.99 0.21
C GLN A 44 -4.68 -4.70 -0.40
N TYR A 45 -3.84 -3.96 -1.12
CA TYR A 45 -4.22 -2.74 -1.80
C TYR A 45 -5.25 -3.01 -2.92
N SER A 46 -5.10 -4.10 -3.67
CA SER A 46 -6.05 -4.51 -4.71
C SER A 46 -7.43 -4.83 -4.12
N PHE A 47 -7.47 -5.46 -2.95
CA PHE A 47 -8.73 -5.66 -2.22
C PHE A 47 -9.30 -4.34 -1.72
N TYR A 48 -8.49 -3.51 -1.08
CA TYR A 48 -8.92 -2.19 -0.58
C TYR A 48 -9.53 -1.33 -1.69
N LYS A 49 -8.89 -1.20 -2.86
CA LYS A 49 -9.40 -0.36 -3.97
C LYS A 49 -10.72 -0.87 -4.53
N SER A 50 -10.92 -2.18 -4.54
CA SER A 50 -12.10 -2.83 -5.13
C SER A 50 -13.27 -2.77 -4.14
N LEU A 51 -12.99 -3.03 -2.86
CA LEU A 51 -13.96 -2.90 -1.77
C LEU A 51 -14.44 -1.46 -1.60
N LEU A 52 -13.56 -0.47 -1.75
CA LEU A 52 -13.93 0.94 -1.64
C LEU A 52 -15.05 1.31 -2.64
N ILE A 53 -14.88 0.97 -3.92
CA ILE A 53 -15.90 1.24 -4.94
C ILE A 53 -17.17 0.40 -4.70
N CYS A 54 -17.01 -0.86 -4.31
CA CYS A 54 -18.13 -1.73 -3.98
C CYS A 54 -18.97 -1.18 -2.82
N PHE A 55 -18.34 -0.71 -1.74
CA PHE A 55 -19.05 -0.15 -0.60
C PHE A 55 -19.76 1.16 -0.94
N ILE A 56 -19.15 2.04 -1.75
CA ILE A 56 -19.84 3.26 -2.23
C ILE A 56 -21.12 2.87 -2.98
N GLN A 57 -21.04 1.87 -3.86
CA GLN A 57 -22.17 1.37 -4.63
C GLN A 57 -23.26 0.75 -3.73
N ILE A 58 -22.87 -0.01 -2.71
CA ILE A 58 -23.78 -0.59 -1.72
C ILE A 58 -24.50 0.52 -0.95
N LEU A 59 -23.76 1.52 -0.46
CA LEU A 59 -24.33 2.68 0.23
C LEU A 59 -25.30 3.45 -0.66
N PHE A 60 -24.96 3.64 -1.94
CA PHE A 60 -25.85 4.26 -2.91
C PHE A 60 -27.13 3.44 -3.14
N SER A 61 -27.00 2.12 -3.24
CA SER A 61 -28.14 1.21 -3.39
C SER A 61 -29.15 1.33 -2.23
N PHE A 62 -28.65 1.55 -1.01
CA PHE A 62 -29.55 1.80 0.13
C PHE A 62 -30.29 3.12 0.02
N VAL A 63 -29.63 4.19 -0.43
CA VAL A 63 -30.26 5.51 -0.59
C VAL A 63 -31.23 5.55 -1.77
N SER A 64 -30.97 4.80 -2.85
CA SER A 64 -31.86 4.69 -4.01
C SER A 64 -33.03 3.72 -3.81
N GLY A 65 -33.24 3.18 -2.59
CA GLY A 65 -34.33 2.25 -2.30
C GLY A 65 -34.17 0.88 -2.96
N ILE A 66 -32.93 0.47 -3.24
CA ILE A 66 -32.60 -0.83 -3.87
C ILE A 66 -33.24 -0.92 -5.27
N ALA A 67 -33.30 0.20 -6.00
CA ALA A 67 -33.85 0.26 -7.35
C ALA A 67 -32.96 -0.43 -8.42
N GLY A 68 -31.77 -0.93 -8.05
CA GLY A 68 -30.82 -1.55 -8.97
C GLY A 68 -30.03 -0.56 -9.84
N THR A 69 -30.16 0.75 -9.60
CA THR A 69 -29.43 1.80 -10.33
C THR A 69 -27.99 1.87 -9.85
N SER A 70 -27.04 1.96 -10.80
CA SER A 70 -25.62 2.07 -10.49
C SER A 70 -25.17 3.51 -10.35
N LEU A 71 -24.43 3.85 -9.29
CA LEU A 71 -23.84 5.19 -9.17
C LEU A 71 -22.78 5.42 -10.24
N PHE A 72 -21.90 4.45 -10.44
CA PHE A 72 -20.83 4.54 -11.43
C PHE A 72 -21.26 3.98 -12.78
N ASN A 73 -20.95 4.71 -13.86
CA ASN A 73 -21.10 4.21 -15.21
C ASN A 73 -20.06 3.08 -15.46
N SER A 74 -20.46 2.05 -16.21
CA SER A 74 -19.61 0.93 -16.63
C SER A 74 -18.29 1.37 -17.26
N VAL A 75 -18.29 2.43 -18.07
CA VAL A 75 -17.06 2.97 -18.69
C VAL A 75 -16.10 3.51 -17.63
N SER A 76 -16.62 4.27 -16.66
CA SER A 76 -15.83 4.85 -15.56
C SER A 76 -15.26 3.77 -14.64
N LEU A 77 -16.05 2.73 -14.34
CA LEU A 77 -15.61 1.55 -13.59
C LEU A 77 -14.49 0.78 -14.32
N MET A 78 -14.64 0.58 -15.63
CA MET A 78 -13.62 -0.07 -16.44
C MET A 78 -12.33 0.76 -16.47
N ALA A 79 -12.42 2.07 -16.70
CA ALA A 79 -11.27 2.97 -16.72
C ALA A 79 -10.55 2.99 -15.36
N TYR A 80 -11.30 2.97 -14.26
CA TYR A 80 -10.76 2.87 -12.90
C TYR A 80 -9.94 1.59 -12.68
N ASN A 81 -10.49 0.43 -13.07
CA ASN A 81 -9.81 -0.84 -12.86
C ASN A 81 -8.58 -1.02 -13.77
N VAL A 82 -8.64 -0.54 -15.02
CA VAL A 82 -7.60 -0.77 -16.02
C VAL A 82 -6.49 0.27 -15.93
N PHE A 83 -6.82 1.56 -16.00
CA PHE A 83 -5.83 2.62 -16.14
C PHE A 83 -5.44 3.19 -14.78
N TYR A 84 -6.42 3.65 -14.01
CA TYR A 84 -6.16 4.46 -12.82
C TYR A 84 -5.58 3.69 -11.64
N THR A 85 -5.64 2.36 -11.66
CA THR A 85 -5.19 1.55 -10.54
C THR A 85 -4.03 0.60 -10.87
N SER A 86 -3.79 0.28 -12.15
CA SER A 86 -2.72 -0.63 -12.56
C SER A 86 -1.35 0.05 -12.56
N ILE A 87 -1.26 1.31 -12.99
CA ILE A 87 0.03 2.02 -13.12
C ILE A 87 0.70 2.26 -11.76
N PRO A 88 0.01 2.77 -10.72
CA PRO A 88 0.63 2.95 -9.40
C PRO A 88 1.05 1.61 -8.78
N VAL A 89 0.24 0.57 -8.97
CA VAL A 89 0.51 -0.82 -8.56
C VAL A 89 1.77 -1.39 -9.20
N LEU A 90 2.04 -1.12 -10.48
CA LEU A 90 3.24 -1.62 -11.13
C LEU A 90 4.50 -0.98 -10.54
N THR A 91 4.43 0.29 -10.13
CA THR A 91 5.58 0.99 -9.53
C THR A 91 5.84 0.64 -8.07
N THR A 92 4.83 0.14 -7.32
CA THR A 92 5.05 -0.38 -5.96
C THR A 92 5.87 -1.67 -5.98
N VAL A 93 5.88 -2.41 -7.10
CA VAL A 93 6.78 -3.58 -7.30
C VAL A 93 8.25 -3.16 -7.31
N LEU A 94 8.57 -1.89 -7.55
CA LEU A 94 9.95 -1.38 -7.48
C LEU A 94 10.31 -0.86 -6.09
N ASP A 95 9.37 -0.82 -5.14
CA ASP A 95 9.62 -0.26 -3.80
C ASP A 95 10.61 -1.12 -3.01
N LYS A 96 11.57 -0.46 -2.36
CA LYS A 96 12.54 -1.09 -1.46
C LYS A 96 12.31 -0.54 -0.06
N ASP A 97 11.85 -1.38 0.87
CA ASP A 97 11.51 -1.02 2.24
C ASP A 97 12.71 -0.81 3.16
N LEU A 98 13.82 -1.49 2.86
CA LEU A 98 15.10 -1.45 3.56
C LEU A 98 16.22 -1.55 2.52
N SER A 99 17.43 -1.06 2.80
CA SER A 99 18.57 -1.31 1.90
C SER A 99 19.04 -2.76 1.96
N GLU A 100 19.63 -3.24 0.86
CA GLU A 100 20.16 -4.61 0.78
C GLU A 100 21.23 -4.91 1.85
N LYS A 101 21.98 -3.87 2.26
CA LYS A 101 23.00 -3.97 3.31
C LYS A 101 22.35 -4.23 4.67
N THR A 102 21.31 -3.47 5.02
CA THR A 102 20.57 -3.60 6.27
C THR A 102 19.87 -4.96 6.38
N VAL A 103 19.28 -5.43 5.28
CA VAL A 103 18.63 -6.75 5.21
C VAL A 103 19.64 -7.88 5.39
N THR A 104 20.81 -7.79 4.75
CA THR A 104 21.86 -8.83 4.86
C THR A 104 22.48 -8.87 6.27
N GLN A 105 22.57 -7.72 6.96
CA GLN A 105 23.09 -7.63 8.32
C GLN A 105 22.13 -8.18 9.39
N ASN A 106 20.82 -8.20 9.10
CA ASN A 106 19.78 -8.62 10.05
C ASN A 106 18.95 -9.76 9.46
N PRO A 107 19.47 -11.00 9.42
CA PRO A 107 18.77 -12.15 8.82
C PRO A 107 17.47 -12.51 9.56
N GLU A 108 17.37 -12.15 10.84
CA GLU A 108 16.22 -12.44 11.72
C GLU A 108 14.91 -11.81 11.23
N ILE A 109 14.99 -10.74 10.45
CA ILE A 109 13.80 -10.08 9.87
C ILE A 109 13.06 -11.04 8.89
N LEU A 110 13.74 -12.06 8.35
CA LEU A 110 13.13 -13.06 7.48
C LEU A 110 12.13 -13.96 8.24
N LEU A 111 12.32 -14.19 9.55
CA LEU A 111 11.40 -14.96 10.38
C LEU A 111 10.02 -14.31 10.44
N TYR A 112 9.95 -12.97 10.39
CA TYR A 112 8.68 -12.23 10.33
C TYR A 112 7.94 -12.47 9.01
N CYS A 113 8.65 -12.65 7.90
CA CYS A 113 8.06 -12.98 6.60
C CYS A 113 7.57 -14.44 6.57
N GLN A 114 8.37 -15.37 7.10
CA GLN A 114 8.01 -16.79 7.19
C GLN A 114 6.81 -17.03 8.11
N ALA A 115 6.67 -16.24 9.17
CA ALA A 115 5.50 -16.26 10.06
C ALA A 115 4.20 -15.72 9.41
N GLY A 116 4.24 -15.31 8.14
CA GLY A 116 3.05 -14.90 7.40
C GLY A 116 2.40 -13.59 7.89
N ARG A 117 3.10 -12.81 8.72
CA ARG A 117 2.49 -11.70 9.47
C ARG A 117 1.88 -10.61 8.59
N LEU A 118 2.39 -10.40 7.37
CA LEU A 118 1.85 -9.41 6.44
C LEU A 118 0.53 -9.87 5.79
N LEU A 119 0.33 -11.18 5.57
CA LEU A 119 -0.86 -11.77 4.95
C LEU A 119 -1.84 -12.38 5.97
N ASN A 120 -1.73 -11.99 7.23
CA ASN A 120 -2.62 -12.45 8.30
C ASN A 120 -4.07 -11.95 8.09
N PRO A 121 -5.13 -12.75 8.35
CA PRO A 121 -6.51 -12.27 8.38
C PRO A 121 -6.72 -10.95 9.15
N SER A 122 -5.97 -10.71 10.23
CA SER A 122 -6.04 -9.45 10.97
C SER A 122 -5.59 -8.23 10.17
N THR A 123 -4.50 -8.35 9.39
CA THR A 123 -4.05 -7.23 8.52
C THR A 123 -5.03 -7.00 7.39
N PHE A 124 -5.60 -8.08 6.85
CA PHE A 124 -6.67 -8.00 5.84
C PHE A 124 -7.92 -7.30 6.38
N ALA A 125 -8.36 -7.65 7.60
CA ALA A 125 -9.49 -7.00 8.26
C ALA A 125 -9.23 -5.49 8.48
N GLY A 126 -7.99 -5.10 8.77
CA GLY A 126 -7.60 -3.68 8.84
C GLY A 126 -7.77 -2.95 7.50
N TRP A 127 -7.33 -3.55 6.39
CA TRP A 127 -7.52 -3.00 5.05
C TRP A 127 -8.99 -2.94 4.64
N PHE A 128 -9.76 -3.97 4.99
CA PHE A 128 -11.20 -4.01 4.81
C PHE A 128 -11.89 -2.86 5.57
N GLY A 129 -11.62 -2.71 6.87
CA GLY A 129 -12.17 -1.62 7.69
C GLY A 129 -11.79 -0.24 7.16
N ARG A 130 -10.56 -0.06 6.69
CA ARG A 130 -10.11 1.18 6.03
C ARG A 130 -10.90 1.45 4.75
N SER A 131 -11.15 0.44 3.91
CA SER A 131 -11.94 0.60 2.68
C SER A 131 -13.39 1.01 2.96
N LEU A 132 -14.01 0.39 3.98
CA LEU A 132 -15.36 0.73 4.42
C LEU A 132 -15.43 2.16 4.96
N TYR A 133 -14.48 2.56 5.82
CA TYR A 133 -14.39 3.91 6.34
C TYR A 133 -14.26 4.95 5.22
N HIS A 134 -13.32 4.75 4.30
CA HIS A 134 -13.13 5.66 3.17
C HIS A 134 -14.37 5.72 2.25
N ALA A 135 -15.02 4.58 2.00
CA ALA A 135 -16.26 4.55 1.23
C ALA A 135 -17.38 5.36 1.89
N ILE A 136 -17.55 5.23 3.21
CA ILE A 136 -18.52 6.02 3.99
C ILE A 136 -18.19 7.52 3.89
N VAL A 137 -16.92 7.90 4.06
CA VAL A 137 -16.48 9.31 3.98
C VAL A 137 -16.77 9.89 2.59
N VAL A 138 -16.33 9.20 1.54
CA VAL A 138 -16.57 9.65 0.15
C VAL A 138 -18.07 9.76 -0.12
N PHE A 139 -18.85 8.73 0.24
CA PHE A 139 -20.28 8.70 -0.01
C PHE A 139 -21.02 9.81 0.73
N LEU A 140 -20.80 9.95 2.04
CA LEU A 140 -21.48 10.96 2.86
C LEU A 140 -21.12 12.38 2.43
N ILE A 141 -19.84 12.67 2.15
CA ILE A 141 -19.46 14.02 1.72
C ILE A 141 -20.05 14.32 0.33
N THR A 142 -20.01 13.36 -0.60
CA THR A 142 -20.53 13.54 -1.96
C THR A 142 -22.05 13.78 -1.93
N ILE A 143 -22.82 12.95 -1.20
CA ILE A 143 -24.28 13.10 -1.13
C ILE A 143 -24.67 14.42 -0.45
N HIS A 144 -24.00 14.84 0.63
CA HIS A 144 -24.35 16.08 1.30
C HIS A 144 -23.97 17.33 0.50
N ALA A 145 -22.86 17.27 -0.26
CA ALA A 145 -22.40 18.39 -1.05
C ALA A 145 -23.22 18.59 -2.34
N TYR A 146 -23.70 17.51 -2.97
CA TYR A 146 -24.34 17.60 -4.29
C TYR A 146 -25.83 17.20 -4.31
N ALA A 147 -26.35 16.38 -3.39
CA ALA A 147 -27.74 15.90 -3.50
C ALA A 147 -28.83 16.96 -3.29
N ASN A 148 -28.51 18.09 -2.63
CA ASN A 148 -29.47 19.19 -2.42
C ASN A 148 -29.48 20.19 -3.57
N GLU A 149 -28.41 20.23 -4.37
CA GLU A 149 -28.37 21.01 -5.60
C GLU A 149 -29.07 20.18 -6.69
N LYS A 150 -29.58 20.80 -7.75
CA LYS A 150 -30.14 20.07 -8.91
C LYS A 150 -29.02 19.39 -9.72
N SER A 151 -28.12 18.67 -9.04
CA SER A 151 -26.99 17.98 -9.65
C SER A 151 -27.47 16.74 -10.38
N GLU A 152 -26.96 16.55 -11.58
CA GLU A 152 -27.19 15.33 -12.35
C GLU A 152 -26.53 14.14 -11.63
N MET A 153 -27.12 12.94 -11.74
CA MET A 153 -26.59 11.73 -11.09
C MET A 153 -25.15 11.43 -11.56
N GLU A 154 -24.85 11.78 -12.81
CA GLU A 154 -23.53 11.67 -13.41
C GLU A 154 -22.51 12.62 -12.78
N GLU A 155 -22.91 13.81 -12.32
CA GLU A 155 -22.02 14.73 -11.57
C GLU A 155 -21.64 14.09 -10.22
N LEU A 156 -22.62 13.55 -9.51
CA LEU A 156 -22.41 12.88 -8.23
C LEU A 156 -21.47 11.67 -8.38
N SER A 157 -21.65 10.90 -9.46
CA SER A 157 -20.76 9.80 -9.84
C SER A 157 -19.31 10.24 -10.04
N MET A 158 -19.11 11.31 -10.81
CA MET A 158 -17.77 11.83 -11.11
C MET A 158 -17.08 12.44 -9.90
N VAL A 159 -17.82 13.09 -9.00
CA VAL A 159 -17.29 13.60 -7.72
C VAL A 159 -16.87 12.43 -6.83
N ALA A 160 -17.71 11.40 -6.66
CA ALA A 160 -17.37 10.23 -5.86
C ALA A 160 -16.16 9.47 -6.42
N LEU A 161 -16.06 9.34 -7.74
CA LEU A 161 -14.93 8.71 -8.42
C LEU A 161 -13.64 9.51 -8.22
N SER A 162 -13.72 10.84 -8.40
CA SER A 162 -12.58 11.74 -8.17
C SER A 162 -12.08 11.64 -6.73
N GLY A 163 -12.99 11.74 -5.74
CA GLY A 163 -12.65 11.62 -4.33
C GLY A 163 -12.00 10.29 -3.97
N SER A 164 -12.46 9.20 -4.60
CA SER A 164 -11.88 7.87 -4.45
C SER A 164 -10.43 7.80 -4.95
N ILE A 165 -10.14 8.45 -6.09
CA ILE A 165 -8.80 8.49 -6.70
C ILE A 165 -7.85 9.39 -5.89
N TRP A 166 -8.33 10.53 -5.40
CA TRP A 166 -7.58 11.39 -4.47
C TRP A 166 -7.14 10.60 -3.23
N LEU A 167 -8.08 9.93 -2.56
CA LEU A 167 -7.76 9.12 -1.39
C LEU A 167 -6.77 8.01 -1.70
N GLN A 168 -6.91 7.32 -2.83
CA GLN A 168 -5.97 6.29 -3.26
C GLN A 168 -4.56 6.82 -3.49
N ALA A 169 -4.42 7.96 -4.18
CA ALA A 169 -3.13 8.58 -4.40
C ALA A 169 -2.43 8.89 -3.06
N PHE A 170 -3.15 9.41 -2.07
CA PHE A 170 -2.61 9.65 -0.74
C PHE A 170 -2.34 8.37 0.04
N VAL A 171 -3.24 7.38 0.00
CA VAL A 171 -3.04 6.07 0.64
C VAL A 171 -1.75 5.44 0.13
N VAL A 172 -1.56 5.35 -1.18
CA VAL A 172 -0.35 4.77 -1.77
C VAL A 172 0.87 5.58 -1.34
N THR A 173 0.82 6.91 -1.46
CA THR A 173 1.94 7.79 -1.06
C THR A 173 2.33 7.60 0.41
N LEU A 174 1.37 7.37 1.30
CA LEU A 174 1.63 7.16 2.74
C LEU A 174 2.18 5.78 3.08
N GLU A 175 1.90 4.76 2.27
CA GLU A 175 2.43 3.41 2.48
C GLU A 175 3.77 3.18 1.78
N MET A 176 4.10 4.01 0.77
CA MET A 176 5.41 3.99 0.13
C MET A 176 6.52 4.31 1.13
N SER A 177 7.55 3.46 1.12
CA SER A 177 8.69 3.57 2.02
C SER A 177 9.85 4.35 1.42
N SER A 178 10.04 4.22 0.10
CA SER A 178 11.01 4.95 -0.70
C SER A 178 10.30 5.89 -1.69
N PHE A 179 10.93 7.04 -1.95
CA PHE A 179 10.47 8.01 -2.96
C PHE A 179 11.44 8.01 -4.14
N THR A 180 11.23 7.10 -5.08
CA THR A 180 11.93 7.17 -6.37
C THR A 180 11.16 8.08 -7.34
N PHE A 181 11.87 8.76 -8.25
CA PHE A 181 11.26 9.63 -9.25
C PHE A 181 10.20 8.89 -10.09
N LEU A 182 10.43 7.63 -10.43
CA LEU A 182 9.49 6.80 -11.20
C LEU A 182 8.19 6.53 -10.43
N GLN A 183 8.26 6.26 -9.12
CA GLN A 183 7.08 6.08 -8.28
C GLN A 183 6.28 7.37 -8.15
N PHE A 184 6.97 8.51 -7.97
CA PHE A 184 6.32 9.81 -7.93
C PHE A 184 5.60 10.11 -9.25
N LEU A 185 6.29 9.94 -10.38
CA LEU A 185 5.72 10.15 -11.71
C LEU A 185 4.54 9.21 -11.97
N ALA A 186 4.59 7.96 -11.52
CA ALA A 186 3.48 7.03 -11.72
C ALA A 186 2.25 7.37 -10.88
N ILE A 187 2.42 7.77 -9.62
CA ILE A 187 1.29 8.14 -8.75
C ILE A 187 0.66 9.46 -9.25
N TRP A 188 1.47 10.51 -9.39
CA TRP A 188 0.99 11.85 -9.75
C TRP A 188 0.68 11.99 -11.24
N GLY A 189 1.42 11.30 -12.10
CA GLY A 189 1.13 11.23 -13.52
C GLY A 189 -0.18 10.49 -13.80
N ASN A 190 -0.47 9.42 -13.06
CA ASN A 190 -1.76 8.74 -13.15
C ASN A 190 -2.92 9.61 -12.63
N PHE A 191 -2.67 10.36 -11.56
CA PHE A 191 -3.62 11.35 -11.04
C PHE A 191 -3.91 12.47 -12.06
N ALA A 192 -2.88 13.00 -12.72
CA ALA A 192 -3.05 13.98 -13.79
C ALA A 192 -3.75 13.37 -15.02
N ALA A 193 -3.38 12.13 -15.38
CA ALA A 193 -4.00 11.40 -16.50
C ALA A 193 -5.50 11.19 -16.29
N PHE A 194 -5.96 10.97 -15.05
CA PHE A 194 -7.39 10.92 -14.72
C PHE A 194 -8.13 12.17 -15.15
N TYR A 195 -7.61 13.35 -14.83
CA TYR A 195 -8.24 14.61 -15.23
C TYR A 195 -8.18 14.80 -16.75
N VAL A 196 -7.04 14.54 -17.38
CA VAL A 196 -6.87 14.68 -18.83
C VAL A 196 -7.82 13.77 -19.59
N ILE A 197 -7.88 12.48 -19.25
CA ILE A 197 -8.73 11.51 -19.92
C ILE A 197 -10.21 11.87 -19.74
N ASN A 198 -10.64 12.23 -18.54
CA ASN A 198 -12.04 12.60 -18.32
C ASN A 198 -12.41 13.93 -18.97
N LEU A 199 -11.49 14.90 -19.07
CA LEU A 199 -11.70 16.12 -19.86
C LEU A 199 -11.85 15.79 -21.35
N CYS A 200 -11.01 14.91 -21.90
CA CYS A 200 -11.14 14.44 -23.27
C CYS A 200 -12.48 13.73 -23.51
N ILE A 201 -12.89 12.82 -22.62
CA ILE A 201 -14.18 12.13 -22.72
C ILE A 201 -15.34 13.15 -22.64
N SER A 202 -15.19 14.20 -21.84
CA SER A 202 -16.21 15.25 -21.70
C SER A 202 -16.44 16.06 -22.99
N THR A 203 -15.51 16.01 -23.95
CA THR A 203 -15.68 16.62 -25.28
C THR A 203 -16.50 15.77 -26.25
N ILE A 204 -16.69 14.49 -25.94
CA ILE A 204 -17.35 13.50 -26.82
C ILE A 204 -18.84 13.40 -26.44
N PRO A 205 -19.78 13.84 -27.30
CA PRO A 205 -21.21 13.87 -26.96
C PRO A 205 -21.83 12.47 -26.76
N THR A 206 -21.26 11.45 -27.39
CA THR A 206 -21.79 10.07 -27.37
C THR A 206 -21.45 9.29 -26.10
N ALA A 207 -20.61 9.83 -25.22
CA ALA A 207 -20.10 9.11 -24.04
C ALA A 207 -21.01 9.20 -22.79
N GLY A 208 -22.12 9.93 -22.85
CA GLY A 208 -23.04 10.10 -21.71
C GLY A 208 -22.48 10.94 -20.55
N MET A 209 -21.26 11.47 -20.67
CA MET A 209 -20.59 12.35 -19.68
C MET A 209 -20.21 13.71 -20.29
N TYR A 210 -21.01 14.19 -21.24
CA TYR A 210 -20.72 15.40 -22.00
C TYR A 210 -20.70 16.63 -21.09
N THR A 211 -19.62 17.42 -21.16
CA THR A 211 -19.36 18.65 -20.36
C THR A 211 -19.25 18.53 -18.83
N ILE A 212 -19.55 17.37 -18.23
CA ILE A 212 -19.58 17.17 -16.76
C ILE A 212 -18.25 17.53 -16.09
N MET A 213 -17.14 16.93 -16.52
CA MET A 213 -15.82 17.16 -15.89
C MET A 213 -15.37 18.62 -16.09
N PHE A 214 -15.69 19.23 -17.23
CA PHE A 214 -15.37 20.63 -17.50
C PHE A 214 -16.15 21.59 -16.59
N ARG A 215 -17.44 21.32 -16.34
CA ARG A 215 -18.27 22.09 -15.38
C ARG A 215 -17.72 21.96 -13.96
N LEU A 216 -17.45 20.74 -13.50
CA LEU A 216 -16.95 20.46 -12.16
C LEU A 216 -15.60 21.13 -11.89
N CYS A 217 -14.62 21.01 -12.80
CA CYS A 217 -13.30 21.62 -12.62
C CYS A 217 -13.34 23.15 -12.53
N ARG A 218 -14.36 23.79 -13.12
CA ARG A 218 -14.54 25.25 -13.09
C ARG A 218 -15.22 25.73 -11.81
N GLN A 219 -15.92 24.84 -11.10
CA GLN A 219 -16.59 25.17 -9.85
C GLN A 219 -15.60 25.10 -8.67
N PRO A 220 -15.54 26.13 -7.81
CA PRO A 220 -14.69 26.09 -6.61
C PRO A 220 -15.16 25.04 -5.59
N SER A 221 -16.47 24.79 -5.53
CA SER A 221 -17.09 23.82 -4.64
C SER A 221 -16.49 22.42 -4.82
N TYR A 222 -16.27 21.99 -6.07
CA TYR A 222 -15.63 20.72 -6.40
C TYR A 222 -14.27 20.55 -5.72
N TRP A 223 -13.38 21.53 -5.83
CA TRP A 223 -12.04 21.46 -5.24
C TRP A 223 -12.09 21.44 -3.71
N ILE A 224 -13.00 22.21 -3.11
CA ILE A 224 -13.23 22.20 -1.66
C ILE A 224 -13.73 20.81 -1.22
N THR A 225 -14.66 20.21 -1.96
CA THR A 225 -15.15 18.85 -1.70
C THR A 225 -14.01 17.82 -1.80
N MET A 226 -13.14 17.90 -2.82
CA MET A 226 -12.00 16.98 -2.96
C MET A 226 -11.01 17.10 -1.79
N LEU A 227 -10.70 18.34 -1.37
CA LEU A 227 -9.84 18.59 -0.22
C LEU A 227 -10.49 18.10 1.08
N LEU A 228 -11.80 18.28 1.25
CA LEU A 228 -12.54 17.81 2.40
C LEU A 228 -12.54 16.28 2.48
N ILE A 229 -12.85 15.59 1.38
CA ILE A 229 -12.79 14.12 1.29
C ILE A 229 -11.39 13.63 1.67
N SER A 230 -10.35 14.26 1.13
CA SER A 230 -8.97 13.86 1.36
C SER A 230 -8.54 14.11 2.81
N GLY A 231 -8.88 15.28 3.37
CA GLY A 231 -8.55 15.64 4.75
C GLY A 231 -9.27 14.76 5.77
N VAL A 232 -10.59 14.61 5.63
CA VAL A 232 -11.40 13.77 6.53
C VAL A 232 -11.01 12.31 6.38
N GLY A 233 -10.89 11.79 5.16
CA GLY A 233 -10.54 10.39 4.93
C GLY A 233 -9.12 10.05 5.40
N MET A 234 -8.15 10.97 5.25
CA MET A 234 -6.77 10.68 5.67
C MET A 234 -6.49 10.94 7.14
N GLY A 235 -7.21 11.86 7.78
CA GLY A 235 -6.97 12.28 9.16
C GLY A 235 -6.89 11.11 10.16
N PRO A 236 -7.94 10.30 10.31
CA PRO A 236 -7.93 9.18 11.27
C PRO A 236 -6.90 8.10 10.95
N VAL A 237 -6.66 7.84 9.66
CA VAL A 237 -5.66 6.86 9.24
C VAL A 237 -4.25 7.31 9.63
N LEU A 238 -3.94 8.59 9.43
CA LEU A 238 -2.68 9.18 9.87
C LEU A 238 -2.54 9.15 11.39
N ALA A 239 -3.60 9.51 12.12
CA ALA A 239 -3.61 9.49 13.58
C ALA A 239 -3.36 8.07 14.13
N LEU A 240 -4.07 7.06 13.60
CA LEU A 240 -3.88 5.66 13.99
C LEU A 240 -2.49 5.14 13.63
N LYS A 241 -1.97 5.48 12.45
CA LYS A 241 -0.61 5.09 12.02
C LYS A 241 0.44 5.73 12.93
N TYR A 242 0.29 7.01 13.26
CA TYR A 242 1.17 7.74 14.17
C TYR A 242 1.11 7.17 15.59
N PHE A 243 -0.08 6.89 16.11
CA PHE A 243 -0.27 6.28 17.43
C PHE A 243 0.39 4.91 17.49
N ARG A 244 0.14 4.05 16.50
CA ARG A 244 0.77 2.72 16.44
C ARG A 244 2.29 2.82 16.32
N TYR A 245 2.79 3.76 15.52
CA TYR A 245 4.23 3.99 15.39
C TYR A 245 4.89 4.42 16.72
N THR A 246 4.18 5.22 17.52
CA THR A 246 4.71 5.78 18.77
C THR A 246 4.63 4.78 19.93
N TYR A 247 3.50 4.09 20.09
CA TYR A 247 3.25 3.22 21.25
C TYR A 247 3.57 1.74 21.01
N SER A 248 3.64 1.29 19.76
CA SER A 248 3.97 -0.10 19.42
C SER A 248 4.84 -0.18 18.15
N PRO A 249 6.10 0.32 18.21
CA PRO A 249 6.98 0.29 17.06
C PRO A 249 7.33 -1.15 16.68
N SER A 250 7.00 -1.53 15.44
CA SER A 250 7.46 -2.81 14.87
C SER A 250 8.98 -2.83 14.77
N ALA A 251 9.61 -4.00 14.88
CA ALA A 251 11.05 -4.18 14.67
C ALA A 251 11.53 -3.57 13.33
N ILE A 252 10.69 -3.62 12.29
CA ILE A 252 10.96 -3.00 10.98
C ILE A 252 11.01 -1.46 11.09
N ASN A 253 10.11 -0.85 11.87
CA ASN A 253 10.08 0.60 12.07
C ASN A 253 11.31 1.09 12.83
N ILE A 254 11.79 0.30 13.80
CA ILE A 254 13.01 0.58 14.57
C ILE A 254 14.23 0.52 13.64
N LEU A 255 14.29 -0.50 12.77
CA LEU A 255 15.37 -0.65 11.78
C LEU A 255 15.35 0.46 10.72
N GLN A 256 14.18 0.85 10.21
CA GLN A 256 14.06 1.98 9.29
C GLN A 256 14.48 3.31 9.95
N LYS A 257 14.13 3.49 11.24
CA LYS A 257 14.58 4.66 12.01
C LYS A 257 16.09 4.62 12.24
N ALA A 258 16.66 3.45 12.49
CA ALA A 258 18.11 3.26 12.60
C ALA A 258 18.82 3.57 11.28
N GLU A 259 18.30 3.13 10.13
CA GLU A 259 18.86 3.41 8.80
C GLU A 259 18.76 4.90 8.43
N ARG A 260 17.68 5.59 8.81
CA ARG A 260 17.54 7.05 8.61
C ARG A 260 18.39 7.89 9.56
N SER A 261 18.69 7.40 10.77
CA SER A 261 19.46 8.14 11.78
C SER A 261 20.96 7.83 11.79
N ARG A 262 21.39 6.70 11.23
CA ARG A 262 22.79 6.24 11.26
C ARG A 262 23.30 6.00 9.85
N GLY A 263 24.36 6.72 9.48
CA GLY A 263 25.34 6.20 8.53
C GLY A 263 25.93 4.85 9.00
N PRO A 264 26.62 4.10 8.13
CA PRO A 264 26.72 2.63 8.15
C PRO A 264 27.62 1.97 9.23
N MET A 265 27.52 2.30 10.53
CA MET A 265 28.53 1.85 11.52
C MET A 265 28.08 1.52 12.96
N TYR A 266 26.80 1.21 13.22
CA TYR A 266 26.33 1.13 14.62
C TYR A 266 25.47 -0.11 15.00
N THR A 267 25.35 -1.10 14.10
CA THR A 267 24.38 -2.20 14.24
C THR A 267 24.81 -3.33 15.19
N LEU A 268 26.11 -3.50 15.48
CA LEU A 268 26.57 -4.68 16.23
C LEU A 268 26.31 -4.62 17.75
N VAL A 269 26.53 -3.49 18.40
CA VAL A 269 26.59 -3.44 19.88
C VAL A 269 25.19 -3.44 20.53
N ASN A 270 24.21 -2.77 19.92
CA ASN A 270 22.89 -2.63 20.56
C ASN A 270 21.95 -3.81 20.28
N LEU A 271 22.07 -4.49 19.13
CA LEU A 271 21.20 -5.62 18.80
C LEU A 271 21.47 -6.82 19.71
N GLU A 272 22.75 -7.10 19.99
CA GLU A 272 23.19 -8.13 20.94
C GLU A 272 22.66 -7.86 22.35
N SER A 273 22.64 -6.58 22.77
CA SER A 273 22.10 -6.18 24.08
C SER A 273 20.58 -6.34 24.18
N GLN A 274 19.84 -6.08 23.10
CA GLN A 274 18.38 -6.21 23.09
C GLN A 274 17.92 -7.67 23.00
N LEU A 275 18.58 -8.50 22.20
CA LEU A 275 18.33 -9.94 22.13
C LEU A 275 18.62 -10.64 23.47
N ARG A 276 19.69 -10.25 24.17
CA ARG A 276 19.97 -10.74 25.53
C ARG A 276 18.88 -10.38 26.53
N SER A 277 18.27 -9.21 26.40
CA SER A 277 17.20 -8.76 27.30
C SER A 277 15.88 -9.53 27.08
N GLU A 278 15.53 -9.87 25.84
CA GLU A 278 14.35 -10.69 25.54
C GLU A 278 14.55 -12.16 25.97
N GLN A 279 15.75 -12.70 25.78
CA GLN A 279 16.06 -14.08 26.13
C GLN A 279 16.12 -14.29 27.66
N GLY A 280 16.60 -13.29 28.41
CA GLY A 280 16.56 -13.27 29.88
C GLY A 280 15.15 -13.25 30.45
N ASN A 281 14.23 -12.49 29.84
CA ASN A 281 12.83 -12.44 30.30
C ASN A 281 12.08 -13.75 30.06
N SER A 282 12.34 -14.44 28.95
CA SER A 282 11.72 -15.75 28.66
C SER A 282 12.23 -16.90 29.55
N THR A 283 13.46 -16.79 30.07
CA THR A 283 14.03 -17.81 30.97
C THR A 283 13.53 -17.64 32.40
N ASN A 284 13.31 -16.39 32.86
CA ASN A 284 12.74 -16.11 34.18
C ASN A 284 11.26 -16.50 34.29
N SER A 285 10.48 -16.43 33.20
CA SER A 285 9.08 -16.87 33.21
C SER A 285 8.89 -18.40 33.30
N ILE A 286 9.92 -19.18 32.96
CA ILE A 286 9.87 -20.65 33.05
C ILE A 286 10.26 -21.13 34.46
N LEU A 287 11.07 -20.36 35.20
CA LEU A 287 11.54 -20.73 36.54
C LEU A 287 10.57 -20.34 37.67
N THR A 288 9.52 -19.57 37.40
CA THR A 288 8.56 -19.07 38.41
C THR A 288 7.17 -19.70 38.32
N ALA A 289 6.97 -20.76 37.53
CA ALA A 289 5.73 -21.53 37.59
C ALA A 289 5.74 -22.38 38.87
N PRO A 290 4.84 -22.14 39.85
CA PRO A 290 4.76 -23.00 41.02
C PRO A 290 4.27 -24.39 40.57
N VAL A 291 4.94 -25.42 41.10
CA VAL A 291 4.56 -26.85 40.99
C VAL A 291 3.19 -27.09 41.59
#